data_AF-X1RW70-F1
#
_entry.id   AF-X1RW70-F1
#
_cell.length_a   1.000
_cell.length_b   1.000
_cell.length_c   1.000
_cell.angle_alpha   90.00
_cell.angle_beta   90.00
_cell.angle_gamma   90.00
#
_symmetry.space_group_name_H-M   'P 1'
#
loop_
_entity.id
_entity.type
_entity.pdbx_description
1 polymer ?
#
loop_
_entity_poly.entity_id
_entity_poly.type
_entity_poly.pdbx_seq_one_letter_code
_entity_poly.pdbx_strand_id
1 'polypeptide(L)'
;NKPPVNGRELTADDIVFSYERHKQSRSVWPCYWAPFVQSITATDRYTVVFKLKESYALAVQDIIFGGTAVHPPEPIQTYGDLKDWR
;
A
#
# COMPACT_ATOMS: atom_id res chain seq x y z
N ASN A 1 19.47 4.59 -14.63
CA ASN A 1 18.20 4.03 -15.13
C ASN A 1 18.06 2.59 -14.66
N LYS A 2 17.21 2.34 -13.67
CA LYS A 2 16.70 1.02 -13.24
C LYS A 2 15.27 0.78 -13.77
N PRO A 3 15.09 0.09 -14.91
CA PRO A 3 13.76 -0.39 -15.31
C PRO A 3 13.19 -1.36 -14.25
N PRO A 4 11.86 -1.51 -14.14
CA PRO A 4 10.82 -0.91 -14.96
C PRO A 4 10.38 0.50 -14.52
N VAL A 5 10.81 0.99 -13.35
CA VAL A 5 10.15 2.12 -12.68
C VAL A 5 10.90 3.45 -12.68
N ASN A 6 12.18 3.51 -13.05
CA ASN A 6 12.90 4.68 -13.61
C ASN A 6 12.39 6.12 -13.31
N GLY A 7 12.11 6.49 -12.04
CA GLY A 7 11.61 7.84 -11.71
C GLY A 7 10.16 8.10 -12.14
N ARG A 8 9.39 7.04 -12.42
CA ARG A 8 7.94 7.06 -12.56
C ARG A 8 7.35 7.73 -11.33
N GLU A 9 6.39 8.63 -11.59
CA GLU A 9 5.67 9.36 -10.57
C GLU A 9 4.91 8.43 -9.62
N LEU A 10 4.93 8.72 -8.32
CA LEU A 10 4.09 8.07 -7.32
C LEU A 10 2.63 8.58 -7.42
N THR A 11 1.67 7.67 -7.55
CA THR A 11 0.24 8.00 -7.62
C THR A 11 -0.56 7.34 -6.50
N ALA A 12 -1.83 7.76 -6.35
CA ALA A 12 -2.78 7.14 -5.42
C ALA A 12 -2.97 5.63 -5.66
N ASP A 13 -2.88 5.16 -6.91
CA ASP A 13 -3.00 3.74 -7.25
C ASP A 13 -1.87 2.89 -6.65
N ASP A 14 -0.66 3.45 -6.55
CA ASP A 14 0.48 2.76 -5.90
C ASP A 14 0.22 2.53 -4.42
N ILE A 15 -0.45 3.49 -3.76
CA ILE A 15 -0.88 3.37 -2.38
C ILE A 15 -1.93 2.26 -2.26
N VAL A 16 -2.98 2.29 -3.08
CA VAL A 16 -4.03 1.26 -3.07
C VAL A 16 -3.43 -0.13 -3.27
N PHE A 17 -2.59 -0.30 -4.29
CA PHE A 17 -1.90 -1.57 -4.56
C PHE A 17 -1.10 -2.04 -3.35
N SER A 18 -0.27 -1.16 -2.77
CA SER A 18 0.60 -1.50 -1.66
C SER A 18 -0.19 -1.94 -0.43
N TYR A 19 -1.23 -1.20 -0.06
CA TYR A 19 -2.04 -1.53 1.10
C TYR A 19 -2.85 -2.82 0.88
N GLU A 20 -3.47 -3.02 -0.29
CA GLU A 20 -4.19 -4.27 -0.58
C GLU A 20 -3.25 -5.49 -0.57
N ARG A 21 -2.03 -5.35 -1.10
CA ARG A 21 -1.00 -6.38 -1.00
C ARG A 21 -0.61 -6.67 0.44
N HIS A 22 -0.48 -5.65 1.28
CA HIS A 22 -0.14 -5.82 2.71
C HIS A 22 -1.25 -6.55 3.47
N LYS A 23 -2.54 -6.31 3.17
CA LYS A 23 -3.65 -7.09 3.76
C LYS A 23 -3.52 -8.59 3.50
N GLN A 24 -2.98 -8.96 2.34
CA GLN A 24 -2.84 -10.35 1.91
C GLN A 24 -1.49 -10.97 2.33
N SER A 25 -0.55 -10.14 2.78
CA SER A 25 0.80 -10.56 3.12
C SER A 25 0.81 -11.37 4.41
N ARG A 26 1.47 -12.52 4.40
CA ARG A 26 1.82 -13.29 5.62
C ARG A 26 3.05 -12.72 6.34
N SER A 27 3.32 -11.43 6.18
CA SER A 27 4.45 -10.74 6.80
C SER A 27 4.41 -10.91 8.32
N VAL A 28 5.60 -10.95 8.93
CA VAL A 28 5.78 -10.87 10.38
C VAL A 28 5.36 -9.51 10.95
N TRP A 29 5.23 -8.47 10.11
CA TRP A 29 4.76 -7.15 10.54
C TRP A 29 3.22 -7.09 10.55
N PRO A 30 2.60 -6.90 11.71
CA PRO A 30 1.15 -6.88 11.85
C PRO A 30 0.54 -5.63 11.20
N CYS A 31 -0.31 -5.84 10.20
CA CYS A 31 -1.14 -4.79 9.61
C CYS A 31 -2.36 -4.52 10.51
N TYR A 32 -2.16 -3.90 11.68
CA TYR A 32 -3.22 -3.67 12.68
C TYR A 32 -4.40 -2.87 12.15
N TRP A 33 -4.19 -2.02 11.15
CA TRP A 33 -5.24 -1.26 10.48
C TRP A 33 -6.16 -2.13 9.60
N ALA A 34 -5.67 -3.26 9.07
CA ALA A 34 -6.36 -4.03 8.03
C ALA A 34 -7.74 -4.56 8.44
N PRO A 35 -7.95 -5.08 9.67
CA PRO A 35 -9.27 -5.53 10.12
C PRO A 35 -10.33 -4.43 10.14
N PHE A 36 -9.93 -3.17 10.38
CA PHE A 36 -10.84 -2.03 10.58
C PHE A 36 -11.15 -1.26 9.29
N VAL A 37 -10.39 -1.48 8.22
CA VAL A 37 -10.61 -0.83 6.91
C VAL A 37 -11.62 -1.61 6.07
N GLN A 38 -12.69 -0.94 5.64
CA GLN A 38 -13.71 -1.46 4.73
C GLN A 38 -13.23 -1.43 3.28
N SER A 39 -12.69 -0.30 2.83
CA SER A 39 -12.21 -0.12 1.46
C SER A 39 -11.11 0.94 1.38
N ILE A 40 -10.28 0.83 0.36
CA ILE A 40 -9.23 1.79 0.01
C ILE A 40 -9.43 2.15 -1.45
N THR A 41 -9.55 3.43 -1.76
CA THR A 41 -9.91 3.88 -3.11
C THR A 41 -9.11 5.10 -3.50
N ALA A 42 -8.47 5.06 -4.66
CA ALA A 42 -7.91 6.25 -5.30
C ALA A 42 -9.07 7.03 -5.93
N THR A 43 -9.37 8.23 -5.41
CA THR A 43 -10.46 9.07 -5.95
C THR A 43 -9.98 9.97 -7.08
N ASP A 44 -8.70 10.29 -7.08
CA ASP A 44 -7.98 10.98 -8.15
C ASP A 44 -6.50 10.56 -8.10
N ARG A 45 -5.66 11.20 -8.91
CA ARG A 45 -4.24 10.83 -9.06
C ARG A 45 -3.42 10.95 -7.77
N TYR A 46 -3.82 11.80 -6.82
CA TYR A 46 -3.07 12.12 -5.61
C TYR A 46 -3.86 11.93 -4.31
N THR A 47 -5.14 11.57 -4.40
CA THR A 47 -6.02 11.40 -3.23
C THR A 47 -6.42 9.95 -3.06
N VAL A 48 -6.23 9.44 -1.84
CA VAL A 48 -6.68 8.10 -1.42
C VAL A 48 -7.67 8.26 -0.28
N VAL A 49 -8.79 7.55 -0.36
CA VAL A 49 -9.81 7.48 0.69
C VAL A 49 -9.78 6.10 1.33
N PHE A 50 -9.60 6.08 2.65
CA PHE A 50 -9.77 4.91 3.49
C PHE A 50 -11.14 4.98 4.16
N LYS A 51 -12.01 4.03 3.84
CA LYS A 51 -13.29 3.88 4.52
C LYS A 51 -13.12 2.88 5.66
N LEU A 52 -13.52 3.26 6.87
CA LEU A 52 -13.47 2.39 8.04
C LEU A 52 -14.79 1.63 8.20
N LYS A 53 -14.74 0.42 8.77
CA LYS A 53 -15.93 -0.39 9.09
C LYS A 53 -16.70 0.18 10.28
N GLU A 54 -15.98 0.78 11.21
CA GLU A 54 -16.48 1.36 12.45
C GLU A 54 -15.55 2.50 12.92
N SER A 55 -15.96 3.23 13.95
CA SER A 55 -15.14 4.28 14.55
C SER A 55 -13.84 3.70 15.10
N TYR A 56 -12.70 4.17 14.58
CA TYR A 56 -11.38 3.74 15.03
C TYR A 56 -10.49 4.94 15.35
N ALA A 57 -10.30 5.23 16.64
CA ALA A 57 -9.58 6.42 17.11
C ALA A 57 -8.11 6.48 16.66
N LEU A 58 -7.47 5.31 16.52
CA LEU A 58 -6.06 5.21 16.11
C LEU A 58 -5.89 5.07 14.59
N ALA A 59 -6.96 5.19 13.80
CA ALA A 59 -6.92 4.92 12.35
C ALA A 59 -5.81 5.69 11.63
N VAL A 60 -5.69 6.99 11.89
CA VAL A 60 -4.66 7.82 11.23
C VAL A 60 -3.25 7.35 11.61
N GLN A 61 -3.02 7.06 12.88
CA GLN A 61 -1.72 6.59 13.35
C GLN A 61 -1.35 5.25 12.73
N ASP A 62 -2.27 4.28 12.75
CA ASP A 62 -1.98 2.93 12.29
C ASP A 62 -1.91 2.81 10.77
N ILE A 63 -2.72 3.58 10.04
CA ILE A 63 -2.65 3.60 8.58
C ILE A 63 -1.32 4.23 8.15
N ILE A 64 -0.96 5.40 8.67
CA ILE A 64 0.21 6.15 8.21
C ILE A 64 1.54 5.58 8.77
N PHE A 65 1.57 5.23 10.05
CA PHE A 65 2.80 4.83 10.76
C PHE A 65 2.88 3.34 11.07
N GLY A 66 1.87 2.54 10.70
CA GLY A 66 1.83 1.09 10.97
C GLY A 66 2.77 0.24 10.11
N GLY A 67 3.84 0.82 9.57
CA GLY A 67 4.88 0.09 8.83
C GLY A 67 4.47 -0.40 7.45
N THR A 68 3.44 0.17 6.83
CA THR A 68 3.04 -0.19 5.46
C THR A 68 3.96 0.49 4.46
N ALA A 69 4.84 -0.29 3.83
CA ALA A 69 5.73 0.23 2.80
C ALA A 69 4.98 0.41 1.49
N VAL A 70 5.22 1.53 0.80
CA VAL A 70 4.70 1.76 -0.55
C VAL A 70 5.68 1.16 -1.55
N HIS A 71 5.16 0.34 -2.45
CA HIS A 71 5.92 -0.34 -3.47
C HIS A 71 5.34 -0.06 -4.85
N PRO A 72 6.19 0.13 -5.87
CA PRO A 72 5.71 0.18 -7.24
C PRO A 72 5.13 -1.19 -7.63
N PRO A 73 3.96 -1.24 -8.29
CA PRO A 73 3.35 -2.49 -8.71
C PRO A 73 4.14 -3.22 -9.79
N GLU A 74 4.85 -2.50 -10.66
CA GLU A 74 5.42 -3.06 -11.89
C GLU A 74 6.50 -4.13 -11.62
N PRO A 75 7.50 -3.92 -10.73
CA PRO A 75 8.48 -4.96 -10.42
C PRO A 75 7.85 -6.17 -9.74
N ILE A 76 6.84 -5.97 -8.87
CA ILE A 76 6.16 -7.06 -8.18
C ILE A 76 5.33 -7.89 -9.16
N GLN A 77 4.65 -7.25 -10.11
CA GLN A 77 3.90 -7.95 -11.15
C GLN A 77 4.83 -8.66 -12.14
N THR A 78 6.02 -8.11 -12.41
CA THR A 78 6.98 -8.69 -13.36
C THR A 78 7.81 -9.83 -12.75
N TYR A 79 8.26 -9.68 -11.51
CA TYR A 79 9.24 -10.57 -10.88
C TYR A 79 8.71 -11.33 -9.67
N GLY A 80 7.50 -11.02 -9.19
CA GLY A 80 6.85 -11.66 -8.04
C GLY A 80 7.26 -11.11 -6.67
N ASP A 81 8.46 -10.53 -6.54
CA ASP A 81 8.93 -9.89 -5.33
C ASP A 81 9.90 -8.71 -5.57
N LEU A 82 10.40 -8.12 -4.48
CA LEU A 82 11.36 -7.02 -4.46
C LEU A 82 12.69 -7.42 -3.79
N LYS A 83 13.02 -8.72 -3.75
CA LYS A 83 14.26 -9.18 -3.06
C LYS A 83 15.52 -8.86 -3.85
N ASP A 84 15.40 -8.79 -5.16
CA ASP A 84 16.50 -8.46 -6.06
C ASP A 84 16.26 -7.09 -6.70
N TRP A 85 17.10 -6.13 -6.33
CA TRP A 85 17.02 -4.73 -6.75
C TRP A 85 17.81 -4.50 -8.06
N ARG A 86 17.53 -5.26 -9.12
CA ARG A 86 18.19 -5.06 -10.42
C ARG A 86 17.93 -3.66 -10.98
#